data_AF-A0A956U0U7-F1
#
_entry.id   AF-A0A956U0U7-F1
#
_cell.length_a   1.000
_cell.length_b   1.000
_cell.length_c   1.000
_cell.angle_alpha   90.00
_cell.angle_beta   90.00
_cell.angle_gamma   90.00
#
_symmetry.space_group_name_H-M   'P 1'
#
loop_
_entity.id
_entity.type
_entity.pdbx_description
1 polymer ?
#
loop_
_entity_poly.entity_id
_entity_poly.type
_entity_poly.pdbx_seq_one_letter_code
_entity_poly.pdbx_strand_id
1 'polypeptide(L)'
;MAEIWYLGIGTETLEGLEPRHTAPFDACVELLGVTPDKWESPPDAIPDLKTGNPLVDDSGYIYVMLKANEDDISGAGDKGWKPGWYRSALTIVGFEKNVRKKPK
;
A
#
# COMPACT_ATOMS: atom_id res chain seq x y z
N MET A 1 6.60 -2.54 11.44
CA MET A 1 6.97 -1.66 10.32
C MET A 1 5.92 -1.84 9.23
N ALA A 2 5.46 -0.76 8.62
CA ALA A 2 4.46 -0.84 7.56
C ALA A 2 5.09 -1.33 6.23
N GLU A 3 4.28 -1.96 5.39
CA GLU A 3 4.73 -2.67 4.20
C GLU A 3 4.04 -2.16 2.94
N ILE A 4 4.79 -2.02 1.84
CA ILE A 4 4.26 -1.64 0.54
C ILE A 4 4.30 -2.86 -0.38
N TRP A 5 3.16 -3.17 -0.99
CA TRP A 5 2.92 -4.36 -1.79
C TRP A 5 2.51 -4.00 -3.21
N TYR A 6 2.88 -4.85 -4.17
CA TYR A 6 2.32 -4.83 -5.53
C TYR A 6 1.35 -5.99 -5.66
N LEU A 7 0.06 -5.71 -5.74
CA LEU A 7 -0.98 -6.73 -5.83
C LEU A 7 -1.68 -6.68 -7.18
N GLY A 8 -1.79 -7.81 -7.86
CA GLY A 8 -2.53 -7.93 -9.11
C GLY A 8 -4.03 -8.08 -8.89
N ILE A 9 -4.85 -7.74 -9.89
CA ILE A 9 -6.27 -8.15 -9.87
C ILE A 9 -6.35 -9.67 -9.72
N GLY A 10 -7.19 -10.12 -8.78
CA GLY A 10 -7.37 -11.54 -8.49
C GLY A 10 -6.34 -12.12 -7.54
N THR A 11 -5.50 -11.31 -6.89
CA THR A 11 -4.71 -11.78 -5.75
C THR A 11 -5.66 -12.23 -4.62
N GLU A 12 -5.58 -13.50 -4.25
CA GLU A 12 -6.36 -14.11 -3.17
C GLU A 12 -5.50 -14.44 -1.94
N THR A 13 -4.18 -14.55 -2.11
CA THR A 13 -3.21 -14.90 -1.06
C THR A 13 -1.89 -14.14 -1.25
N LEU A 14 -1.11 -13.98 -0.18
CA LEU A 14 0.26 -13.43 -0.22
C LEU A 14 1.33 -14.53 -0.30
N GLU A 15 0.94 -15.81 -0.37
CA GLU A 15 1.91 -16.91 -0.45
C GLU A 15 2.84 -16.77 -1.67
N GLY A 16 4.15 -16.75 -1.41
CA GLY A 16 5.17 -16.56 -2.44
C GLY A 16 5.36 -15.10 -2.89
N LEU A 17 4.68 -14.14 -2.27
CA LEU A 17 4.87 -12.71 -2.48
C LEU A 17 5.64 -12.09 -1.31
N GLU A 18 6.47 -11.10 -1.63
CA GLU A 18 7.21 -10.31 -0.64
C GLU A 18 6.83 -8.83 -0.74
N PRO A 19 6.86 -8.10 0.39
CA PRO A 19 6.69 -6.66 0.36
C PRO A 19 7.83 -6.03 -0.45
N ARG A 20 7.48 -5.05 -1.29
CA ARG A 20 8.42 -4.32 -2.13
C ARG A 20 9.22 -3.29 -1.36
N HIS A 21 8.63 -2.77 -0.28
CA HIS A 21 9.27 -1.80 0.57
C HIS A 21 8.74 -1.92 2.00
N THR A 22 9.60 -1.68 2.98
CA THR A 22 9.26 -1.67 4.40
C THR A 22 9.88 -0.45 5.07
N ALA A 23 9.07 0.33 5.78
CA ALA A 23 9.48 1.56 6.45
C ALA A 23 8.52 1.90 7.61
N PRO A 24 8.80 2.91 8.45
CA PRO A 24 7.83 3.41 9.40
C PRO A 24 6.55 3.87 8.68
N PHE A 25 5.40 3.77 9.36
CA PHE A 25 4.09 4.06 8.75
C PHE A 25 4.03 5.43 8.09
N ASP A 26 4.47 6.48 8.80
CA ASP A 26 4.46 7.85 8.30
C ASP A 26 5.30 8.02 7.02
N ALA A 27 6.44 7.33 6.92
CA ALA A 27 7.28 7.37 5.74
C ALA A 27 6.59 6.68 4.54
N CYS A 28 5.93 5.55 4.77
CA CYS A 28 5.14 4.88 3.73
C CYS A 28 3.95 5.72 3.26
N VAL A 29 3.23 6.36 4.19
CA VAL A 29 2.13 7.27 3.90
C VAL A 29 2.61 8.44 3.03
N GLU A 30 3.73 9.06 3.40
CA GLU A 30 4.30 10.17 2.65
C GLU A 30 4.84 9.74 1.28
N LEU A 31 5.45 8.56 1.17
CA LEU A 31 5.94 8.00 -0.10
C LEU A 31 4.80 7.72 -1.07
N LEU A 32 3.67 7.23 -0.57
CA LEU A 32 2.53 6.82 -1.38
C LEU A 32 1.46 7.90 -1.55
N GLY A 33 1.54 8.99 -0.79
CA GLY A 33 0.53 10.04 -0.76
C GLY A 33 -0.84 9.52 -0.32
N VAL A 34 -0.87 8.56 0.60
CA VAL A 34 -2.09 7.89 1.06
C VAL A 34 -2.75 8.71 2.15
N THR A 35 -4.07 8.63 2.24
CA THR A 35 -4.88 9.30 3.25
C THR A 35 -5.80 8.28 3.94
N PRO A 36 -6.32 8.58 5.16
CA PRO A 36 -7.14 7.62 5.90
C PRO A 36 -8.42 7.14 5.18
N ASP A 37 -8.97 7.95 4.26
CA ASP A 37 -10.15 7.59 3.44
C ASP A 37 -9.86 6.50 2.40
N LYS A 38 -8.59 6.15 2.17
CA LYS A 38 -8.16 5.09 1.25
C LYS A 38 -8.08 3.71 1.89
N TRP A 39 -8.59 3.56 3.11
CA TRP A 39 -8.67 2.27 3.78
C TRP A 39 -9.62 1.34 3.02
N GLU A 40 -9.17 0.11 2.78
CA GLU A 40 -9.89 -0.88 1.95
C GLU A 40 -10.37 -2.06 2.79
N SER A 41 -9.48 -2.66 3.58
CA SER A 41 -9.78 -3.87 4.34
C SER A 41 -8.90 -4.02 5.58
N PRO A 42 -9.29 -4.85 6.56
CA PRO A 42 -8.45 -5.25 7.69
C PRO A 42 -7.15 -5.94 7.24
N PRO A 43 -6.08 -5.94 8.07
CA PRO A 43 -4.75 -6.40 7.66
C PRO A 43 -4.68 -7.90 7.34
N ASP A 44 -5.61 -8.66 7.91
CA ASP A 44 -5.84 -10.09 7.77
C ASP A 44 -6.69 -10.46 6.54
N ALA A 45 -7.27 -9.48 5.84
CA ALA A 45 -8.07 -9.69 4.64
C ALA A 45 -7.42 -9.03 3.42
N ILE A 46 -7.13 -9.81 2.38
CA ILE A 46 -6.64 -9.29 1.09
C ILE A 46 -7.71 -8.35 0.50
N PRO A 47 -7.36 -7.12 0.11
CA PRO A 47 -8.32 -6.15 -0.40
C PRO A 47 -8.95 -6.64 -1.70
N ASP A 48 -10.24 -6.33 -1.91
CA ASP A 48 -10.91 -6.65 -3.17
C ASP A 48 -10.51 -5.68 -4.28
N LEU A 49 -9.58 -6.13 -5.12
CA LEU A 49 -9.02 -5.36 -6.23
C LEU A 49 -9.88 -5.42 -7.51
N LYS A 50 -11.04 -6.10 -7.47
CA LYS A 50 -11.94 -6.27 -8.63
C LYS A 50 -12.64 -4.98 -9.05
N THR A 51 -12.54 -3.91 -8.26
CA THR A 51 -13.19 -2.62 -8.55
C THR A 51 -12.23 -1.46 -8.36
N GLY A 52 -12.01 -0.68 -9.42
CA GLY A 52 -11.21 0.55 -9.36
C GLY A 52 -10.34 0.73 -10.59
N ASN A 53 -10.13 1.98 -10.99
CA ASN A 53 -9.44 2.35 -12.22
C ASN A 53 -8.01 1.79 -12.21
N PRO A 54 -7.71 0.79 -13.05
CA PRO A 54 -6.44 0.13 -13.00
C PRO A 54 -5.35 1.03 -13.59
N LEU A 55 -4.27 1.23 -12.85
CA LEU A 55 -3.12 1.95 -13.36
C LEU A 55 -2.28 0.98 -14.21
N VAL A 56 -2.62 0.88 -15.49
CA VAL A 56 -1.98 -0.01 -16.48
C VAL A 56 -0.70 0.61 -17.05
N ASP A 57 0.42 -0.10 -16.93
CA ASP A 57 1.30 -0.34 -18.10
C ASP A 57 1.03 -1.76 -18.61
N ASP A 58 1.49 -2.11 -19.82
CA ASP A 58 1.12 -3.26 -20.67
C ASP A 58 1.19 -4.69 -20.04
N SER A 59 1.42 -4.82 -18.73
CA SER A 59 1.71 -6.06 -18.00
C SER A 59 0.57 -6.60 -17.11
N GLY A 60 -0.61 -5.98 -17.14
CA GLY A 60 -1.75 -6.39 -16.30
C GLY A 60 -2.03 -5.42 -15.14
N TYR A 61 -3.18 -5.61 -14.50
CA TYR A 61 -3.72 -4.69 -13.52
C TYR A 61 -3.05 -4.83 -12.15
N ILE A 62 -1.99 -4.06 -11.87
CA ILE A 62 -1.24 -4.09 -10.61
C ILE A 62 -1.48 -2.82 -9.78
N TYR A 63 -1.78 -2.99 -8.49
CA TYR A 63 -1.99 -1.93 -7.51
C TYR A 63 -0.84 -1.82 -6.53
N VAL A 64 -0.49 -0.59 -6.16
CA VAL A 64 0.44 -0.30 -5.07
C VAL A 64 -0.37 -0.13 -3.78
N MET A 65 -0.15 -1.03 -2.83
CA MET A 65 -0.93 -1.11 -1.58
C MET A 65 -0.03 -0.93 -0.37
N LEU A 66 -0.50 -0.20 0.64
CA LEU A 66 0.13 -0.11 1.95
C LEU A 66 -0.60 -1.04 2.92
N LYS A 67 0.13 -1.92 3.59
CA LYS A 67 -0.34 -2.72 4.71
C LYS A 67 0.25 -2.19 6.01
N ALA A 68 -0.59 -1.93 7.00
CA ALA A 68 -0.18 -1.47 8.32
C ALA A 68 -0.96 -2.20 9.42
N ASN A 69 -0.27 -2.63 10.46
CA ASN A 69 -0.87 -3.26 11.63
C ASN A 69 -1.16 -2.22 12.72
N GLU A 70 -1.80 -2.66 13.81
CA GLU A 70 -2.15 -1.77 14.93
C GLU A 70 -0.90 -1.11 15.56
N ASP A 71 0.18 -1.88 15.74
CA ASP A 71 1.45 -1.38 16.26
C ASP A 71 2.06 -0.30 15.36
N ASP A 72 1.89 -0.41 14.04
CA ASP A 72 2.44 0.56 13.07
C ASP A 72 1.72 1.91 13.15
N ILE A 73 0.41 1.88 13.40
CA ILE A 73 -0.46 3.05 13.37
C ILE A 73 -0.53 3.72 14.74
N SER A 74 -0.42 2.96 15.83
CA SER A 74 -0.45 3.51 17.19
C SER A 74 0.64 4.55 17.45
N GLY A 75 1.74 4.50 16.69
CA GLY A 75 2.81 5.51 16.70
C GLY A 75 2.53 6.76 15.86
N ALA A 76 1.56 6.70 14.94
CA ALA A 76 1.17 7.81 14.09
C ALA A 76 0.22 8.74 14.87
N GLY A 77 0.66 9.96 15.17
CA GLY A 77 -0.10 10.91 16.01
C GLY A 77 -1.44 11.40 15.44
N ASP A 78 -1.82 10.97 14.23
CA ASP A 78 -3.01 11.43 13.51
C ASP A 78 -4.26 10.58 13.79
N LYS A 79 -5.35 11.28 14.11
CA LYS A 79 -6.66 10.66 14.37
C LYS A 79 -7.31 10.26 13.04
N GLY A 80 -7.60 8.97 12.86
CA GLY A 80 -8.43 8.47 11.76
C GLY A 80 -7.87 7.26 11.00
N TRP A 81 -6.59 6.95 11.21
CA TRP A 81 -5.97 5.74 10.68
C TRP A 81 -6.51 4.48 11.36
N LYS A 82 -6.70 3.42 10.59
CA LYS A 82 -7.13 2.08 11.03
C LYS A 82 -6.14 1.01 10.57
N PRO A 83 -5.87 -0.03 11.35
CA PRO A 83 -5.07 -1.14 10.86
C PRO A 83 -5.71 -1.72 9.60
N GLY A 84 -4.89 -2.02 8.60
CA GLY A 84 -5.39 -2.54 7.34
C GLY A 84 -4.60 -2.18 6.10
N TRP A 85 -5.26 -2.42 4.97
CA TRP A 85 -4.80 -2.14 3.63
C TRP A 85 -5.28 -0.79 3.17
N TYR A 86 -4.38 -0.06 2.53
CA TYR A 86 -4.68 1.23 1.91
C TYR A 86 -4.25 1.24 0.46
N ARG A 87 -5.13 1.78 -0.39
CA ARG A 87 -4.88 1.88 -1.82
C ARG A 87 -4.14 3.18 -2.16
N SER A 88 -2.96 3.07 -2.76
CA SER A 88 -2.29 4.24 -3.32
C SER A 88 -2.91 4.63 -4.67
N ALA A 89 -2.92 5.92 -4.96
CA ALA A 89 -3.23 6.45 -6.29
C ALA A 89 -2.02 6.41 -7.25
N LEU A 90 -0.84 5.99 -6.77
CA LEU A 90 0.37 5.92 -7.57
C LEU A 90 0.42 4.67 -8.44
N THR A 91 1.00 4.83 -9.62
CA THR A 91 1.47 3.70 -10.43
C THR A 91 2.78 3.14 -9.83
N ILE A 92 3.17 1.93 -10.24
CA ILE A 92 4.48 1.36 -9.89
C ILE A 92 5.60 2.35 -10.23
N VAL A 93 5.61 2.90 -11.44
CA VAL A 93 6.61 3.88 -11.89
C VAL A 93 6.61 5.14 -11.01
N GLY A 94 5.44 5.61 -10.59
CA GLY A 94 5.31 6.76 -9.69
C GLY A 94 5.93 6.49 -8.33
N PHE A 95 5.65 5.33 -7.74
CA PHE A 95 6.23 4.93 -6.46
C PHE A 95 7.75 4.73 -6.55
N GLU A 96 8.25 4.01 -7.56
CA GLU A 96 9.69 3.78 -7.77
C GLU A 96 10.46 5.11 -7.92
N LYS A 97 9.86 6.10 -8.58
CA LYS A 97 10.43 7.47 -8.65
C LYS A 97 10.49 8.14 -7.28
N ASN A 98 9.47 7.97 -6.44
CA ASN A 98 9.45 8.55 -5.09
C ASN A 98 10.51 7.92 -4.19
N VAL A 99 10.64 6.59 -4.22
CA VAL A 99 11.69 5.86 -3.47
C VAL A 99 13.09 6.32 -3.87
N ARG A 100 13.36 6.49 -5.17
CA ARG A 100 14.67 6.99 -5.63
C ARG A 100 14.99 8.42 -5.19
N LYS A 101 13.97 9.26 -4.98
CA LYS A 101 14.13 10.66 -4.55
C LYS A 101 14.32 10.81 -3.04
N LYS A 102 13.81 9.86 -2.25
CA LYS A 102 13.95 9.82 -0.80
C LYS A 102 14.84 8.64 -0.40
N PRO A 103 16.17 8.79 -0.44
CA PRO A 103 17.06 7.75 0.03
C PRO A 103 16.79 7.48 1.53
N LYS A 104 16.88 6.19 1.89
CA LYS A 104 16.68 5.63 3.23
C LYS A 104 17.43 6.38 4.33
#